data_AF-A0A8S2YX51-F1
#
_entry.id   AF-A0A8S2YX51-F1
#
_cell.length_a   1.000
_cell.length_b   1.000
_cell.length_c   1.000
_cell.angle_alpha   90.00
_cell.angle_beta   90.00
_cell.angle_gamma   90.00
#
_symmetry.space_group_name_H-M   'P 1'
#
loop_
_entity.id
_entity.type
_entity.pdbx_description
1 polymer ?
#
loop_
_entity_poly.entity_id
_entity_poly.type
_entity_poly.pdbx_seq_one_letter_code
_entity_poly.pdbx_strand_id
1 'polypeptide(L)' 'FEHDYRQLHTRLSTLPDRLTYDCMVPFGKLAFIPGRIIHSNEILVLLGDNYFVERTCKQSIDIVNRRMGNIKENIEKHHK' A
#
# COMPACT_ATOMS: atom_id res chain seq x y z
N PHE A 1 9.35 9.22 2.13
CA PHE A 1 8.34 8.84 3.14
C PHE A 1 6.97 9.46 2.89
N GLU A 2 6.77 10.79 3.05
CA GLU A 2 5.43 11.38 2.84
C GLU A 2 4.94 11.21 1.39
N HIS A 3 5.84 11.40 0.41
CA HIS A 3 5.52 11.17 -1.00
C HIS A 3 5.05 9.75 -1.27
N ASP A 4 5.77 8.74 -0.77
CA ASP A 4 5.46 7.32 -0.97
C ASP A 4 4.13 6.95 -0.34
N TYR A 5 3.84 7.45 0.86
CA TYR A 5 2.55 7.24 1.53
C TYR A 5 1.39 7.92 0.80
N ARG A 6 1.60 9.11 0.21
CA ARG A 6 0.56 9.77 -0.62
C ARG A 6 0.29 8.98 -1.90
N GLN A 7 1.33 8.47 -2.56
CA GLN A 7 1.14 7.61 -3.73
C GLN A 7 0.40 6.32 -3.38
N LEU A 8 0.79 5.68 -2.27
CA LEU A 8 0.14 4.47 -1.76
C LEU A 8 -1.33 4.74 -1.44
N HIS A 9 -1.64 5.81 -0.73
CA HIS A 9 -3.01 6.20 -0.41
C HIS A 9 -3.85 6.37 -1.68
N THR A 10 -3.38 7.18 -2.64
CA THR A 10 -4.08 7.38 -3.92
C THR A 10 -4.29 6.06 -4.67
N ARG A 11 -3.29 5.17 -4.64
CA ARG A 11 -3.41 3.87 -5.29
C ARG A 11 -4.46 3.00 -4.62
N LEU A 12 -4.44 2.90 -3.28
CA LEU A 12 -5.44 2.13 -2.53
C LEU A 12 -6.87 2.67 -2.71
N SER A 13 -7.03 3.97 -2.93
CA SER A 13 -8.34 4.57 -3.22
C SER A 13 -8.87 4.22 -4.61
N THR A 14 -7.99 3.99 -5.59
CA THR A 14 -8.37 3.76 -7.01
C THR A 14 -8.26 2.31 -7.46
N LEU A 15 -7.58 1.46 -6.67
CA LEU A 15 -7.49 0.03 -6.91
C LEU A 15 -8.84 -0.71 -6.89
N PRO A 16 -9.82 -0.36 -6.02
CA PRO A 16 -11.09 -1.07 -6.01
C PRO A 16 -12.03 -0.71 -7.17
N ASP A 17 -11.68 0.27 -8.02
CA ASP A 17 -12.54 0.74 -9.12
C ASP A 17 -12.74 -0.32 -10.22
N ARG A 18 -11.87 -1.33 -10.30
CA ARG A 18 -12.02 -2.48 -11.20
C ARG A 18 -11.72 -3.76 -10.44
N LEU A 19 -12.47 -4.83 -10.68
CA LEU A 19 -12.18 -6.14 -10.05
C LEU A 19 -10.84 -6.75 -10.51
N THR A 20 -10.33 -6.32 -11.66
CA THR A 20 -9.21 -6.98 -12.32
C THR A 20 -8.39 -5.98 -13.13
N TYR A 21 -7.06 -6.14 -13.08
CA TYR A 21 -6.11 -5.33 -13.84
C TYR A 21 -5.09 -6.25 -14.50
N ASP A 22 -4.93 -6.14 -15.82
CA ASP A 22 -3.79 -6.73 -16.51
C ASP A 22 -2.54 -5.91 -16.19
N CYS A 23 -1.44 -6.58 -15.82
CA CYS A 23 -0.21 -5.92 -15.42
C CYS A 23 1.03 -6.74 -15.81
N MET A 24 2.17 -6.06 -15.90
CA MET A 24 3.47 -6.71 -16.08
C MET A 24 4.10 -6.91 -14.70
N VAL A 25 4.19 -8.17 -14.25
CA VAL A 25 4.73 -8.51 -12.94
C VAL A 25 6.25 -8.62 -13.04
N PRO A 26 7.03 -7.89 -12.21
CA PRO A 26 8.48 -8.00 -12.21
C PRO A 26 8.88 -9.38 -11.68
N PHE A 27 9.57 -10.18 -12.50
CA PHE A 27 10.06 -11.52 -12.14
C PHE A 27 11.55 -11.51 -11.79
N GLY A 28 12.27 -10.46 -12.20
CA GLY A 28 13.68 -10.26 -11.88
C GLY A 28 14.14 -8.86 -12.26
N LYS A 29 15.44 -8.60 -12.18
CA LYS A 29 16.01 -7.26 -12.43
C LYS A 29 15.74 -6.70 -13.83
N LEU A 30 15.56 -7.56 -14.83
CA LEU A 30 15.39 -7.19 -16.24
C LEU A 30 14.22 -7.90 -16.92
N ALA A 31 13.38 -8.63 -16.17
CA ALA A 31 12.34 -9.47 -16.73
C ALA A 31 10.97 -9.18 -16.11
N PHE A 32 9.96 -9.09 -16.99
CA PHE A 32 8.56 -8.93 -16.63
C PHE A 32 7.72 -10.04 -17.28
N ILE A 33 6.75 -10.56 -16.54
CA ILE A 33 5.82 -11.58 -17.00
C ILE A 33 4.42 -10.96 -17.10
N PRO A 34 3.66 -11.21 -18.19
CA PRO A 34 2.28 -10.77 -18.27
C PRO A 34 1.44 -11.51 -17.21
N GLY A 35 0.76 -10.73 -16.38
CA GLY A 35 -0.05 -11.24 -15.29
C GLY A 35 -1.31 -10.39 -15.10
N ARG A 36 -2.07 -10.76 -14.08
CA ARG A 36 -3.35 -10.13 -13.77
C ARG A 36 -3.56 -10.07 -12.27
N ILE A 37 -3.90 -8.90 -11.77
CA ILE A 37 -4.34 -8.70 -10.39
C ILE A 37 -5.80 -9.11 -10.32
N ILE A 38 -6.09 -10.09 -9.47
CA ILE A 38 -7.44 -10.50 -9.07
C ILE A 38 -7.71 -10.01 -7.65
N HIS A 39 -8.98 -9.80 -7.29
CA HIS A 39 -9.39 -9.30 -5.98
C HIS A 39 -8.68 -8.00 -5.56
N SER A 40 -8.68 -7.02 -6.46
CA SER A 40 -8.13 -5.66 -6.26
C SER A 40 -8.67 -4.89 -5.04
N ASN A 41 -9.73 -5.40 -4.40
CA ASN A 41 -10.33 -4.84 -3.20
C ASN A 41 -9.63 -5.28 -1.91
N GLU A 42 -8.74 -6.28 -2.01
CA GLU A 42 -8.04 -6.90 -0.89
C GLU A 42 -6.54 -6.76 -1.08
N ILE A 43 -5.84 -6.42 0.00
CA ILE A 43 -4.39 -6.27 -0.01
C ILE A 43 -3.76 -6.91 1.21
N LEU A 44 -2.53 -7.37 1.03
CA LEU A 44 -1.71 -7.90 2.11
C LEU A 44 -0.96 -6.76 2.80
N VAL A 45 -1.23 -6.55 4.09
CA VAL A 45 -0.63 -5.48 4.89
C VAL A 45 0.33 -6.07 5.92
N LEU A 46 1.57 -5.58 5.94
CA LEU A 46 2.54 -5.84 7.01
C LEU A 46 2.15 -5.01 8.24
N LEU A 47 1.81 -5.62 9.37
CA LEU A 47 1.50 -4.91 10.62
C LEU A 47 2.75 -4.60 11.46
N GLY A 48 3.79 -5.41 11.33
CA GLY A 48 5.02 -5.38 12.12
C GLY A 48 5.52 -6.80 12.37
N ASP A 49 6.81 -6.94 12.69
CA ASP A 49 7.43 -8.24 13.05
C ASP A 49 7.11 -9.38 12.05
N ASN A 50 7.21 -9.09 10.75
CA ASN A 50 6.86 -10.00 9.65
C ASN A 50 5.43 -10.58 9.71
N TYR A 51 4.53 -9.97 10.46
CA TYR A 51 3.13 -10.37 10.54
C TYR A 51 2.31 -9.70 9.44
N PHE A 52 1.84 -10.51 8.49
CA PHE A 52 1.02 -10.07 7.37
C PHE A 52 -0.44 -10.43 7.57
N VAL A 53 -1.33 -9.51 7.22
CA VAL A 53 -2.79 -9.73 7.27
C VAL A 53 -3.43 -9.25 5.99
N GLU A 54 -4.43 -9.99 5.51
CA GLU A 54 -5.30 -9.52 4.43
C GLU A 54 -6.29 -8.50 4.98
N ARG A 55 -6.41 -7.38 4.27
CA ARG A 55 -7.30 -6.27 4.61
C ARG A 55 -7.94 -5.72 3.36
N THR A 56 -9.12 -5.15 3.53
CA THR A 56 -9.77 -4.43 2.43
C THR A 56 -8.96 -3.16 2.11
N CYS A 57 -9.05 -2.68 0.87
CA CYS A 57 -8.44 -1.41 0.46
C CYS A 57 -8.86 -0.26 1.37
N LYS A 58 -10.14 -0.24 1.79
CA LYS A 58 -10.67 0.74 2.75
C LYS A 58 -9.96 0.69 4.11
N GLN A 59 -9.87 -0.49 4.73
CA GLN A 59 -9.17 -0.66 6.01
C GLN A 59 -7.68 -0.29 5.91
N SER A 60 -7.08 -0.57 4.75
CA SER A 60 -5.67 -0.31 4.52
C SER A 60 -5.34 1.18 4.38
N ILE A 61 -6.28 1.96 3.81
CA ILE A 61 -6.19 3.43 3.80
C ILE A 61 -6.16 3.97 5.23
N ASP A 62 -7.01 3.46 6.13
CA ASP A 62 -7.02 3.89 7.53
C ASP A 62 -5.68 3.59 8.22
N ILE A 63 -5.09 2.42 7.95
CA ILE A 63 -3.75 2.06 8.45
C ILE A 63 -2.68 3.02 7.94
N VAL A 64 -2.72 3.36 6.64
CA VAL A 64 -1.80 4.33 6.03
C VAL A 64 -1.93 5.71 6.69
N ASN A 65 -3.15 6.21 6.85
CA ASN A 65 -3.42 7.50 7.49
C ASN A 65 -2.88 7.55 8.92
N ARG A 66 -3.11 6.50 9.70
CA ARG A 66 -2.56 6.39 11.07
C ARG A 66 -1.03 6.39 11.08
N ARG A 67 -0.39 5.69 10.14
CA ARG A 67 1.09 5.68 10.02
C ARG A 67 1.65 7.05 9.67
N MET A 68 1.01 7.76 8.74
CA MET A 68 1.40 9.12 8.38
C MET A 68 1.31 10.06 9.58
N GLY A 69 0.23 9.98 10.38
CA GLY A 69 0.09 10.74 11.62
C GLY A 69 1.22 10.47 12.60
N ASN A 70 1.51 9.20 12.89
CA ASN A 70 2.59 8.82 13.81
C ASN A 70 3.97 9.32 13.33
N ILE A 71 4.24 9.27 12.03
CA ILE A 71 5.50 9.79 11.47
C ILE A 71 5.59 11.30 11.65
N LYS A 72 4.51 12.05 11.38
CA LYS A 72 4.47 13.51 11.56
C LYS A 72 4.72 13.89 13.02
N GLU A 73 4.03 13.24 13.97
CA GLU A 73 4.25 13.47 15.40
C GLU A 73 5.69 13.18 15.84
N ASN A 74 6.29 12.09 15.33
CA ASN A 74 7.66 11.73 15.68
C ASN A 74 8.67 12.74 15.14
N ILE A 75 8.48 13.22 13.91
CA ILE A 75 9.30 14.29 13.31
C ILE A 75 9.20 15.56 14.17
N GLU A 76 7.99 16.00 14.53
CA GLU A 76 7.78 17.17 15.38
C GLU A 76 8.45 17.04 16.76
N LYS A 77 8.41 15.85 17.37
CA LYS A 77 9.07 15.59 18.67
C LYS A 77 10.60 15.64 18.60
N HIS A 78 11.21 15.27 17.47
CA HIS A 78 12.68 15.21 17.30
C HIS A 78 13.27 16.48 16.67
N HIS A 79 12.44 17.40 16.17
CA HIS A 79 12.85 18.74 15.71
C HIS A 79 12.82 19.82 16.82
N LYS A 80 12.57 19.42 18.07
CA LYS A 80 12.77 20.23 19.28
C LYS A 80 14.09 19.86 19.96
#